data_AF-A0A1H1TWC8-F1
#
_entry.id   AF-A0A1H1TWC8-F1
#
_cell.length_a   1.000
_cell.length_b   1.000
_cell.length_c   1.000
_cell.angle_alpha   90.00
_cell.angle_beta   90.00
_cell.angle_gamma   90.00
#
_symmetry.space_group_name_H-M   'P 1'
#
loop_
_entity.id
_entity.type
_entity.pdbx_description
1 polymer ?
#
loop_
_entity_poly.entity_id
_entity_poly.type
_entity_poly.pdbx_seq_one_letter_code
_entity_poly.pdbx_strand_id
1 'polypeptide(L)'
;MITIYKSYKSNKFKTLKYACLSILIVMSMIGFSQSEHKSKYDRPIAEIEYHTLNIVVTVDSLQELQSELILTDFDVLLEEAKAYQNLSFELVCNVKGLSKGYTKSVTLKIESTTENKDYFLSRIKKLKEVAINYYTHKN
;
A
#
# COMPACT_ATOMS: atom_id res chain seq x y z
N MET A 1 -60.59 -55.85 66.24
CA MET A 1 -60.92 -55.38 64.89
C MET A 1 -60.09 -54.15 64.60
N ILE A 2 -59.41 -54.18 63.45
CA ILE A 2 -58.34 -53.26 62.99
C ILE A 2 -58.90 -51.90 62.61
N THR A 3 -58.14 -50.81 62.82
CA THR A 3 -57.74 -49.83 61.78
C THR A 3 -56.71 -48.85 62.37
N ILE A 4 -55.52 -48.82 61.79
CA ILE A 4 -54.55 -47.71 61.97
C ILE A 4 -54.33 -47.07 60.60
N TYR A 5 -54.74 -45.81 60.48
CA TYR A 5 -54.41 -44.95 59.35
C TYR A 5 -52.92 -44.60 59.40
N LYS A 6 -52.17 -44.89 58.33
CA LYS A 6 -50.83 -44.33 58.13
C LYS A 6 -50.85 -43.34 56.97
N SER A 7 -50.69 -42.07 57.34
CA SER A 7 -50.54 -40.90 56.49
C SER A 7 -49.38 -41.07 55.50
N TYR A 8 -49.65 -41.01 54.20
CA TYR A 8 -48.64 -41.00 53.13
C TYR A 8 -48.63 -39.61 52.48
N LYS A 9 -48.03 -38.64 53.18
CA LYS A 9 -47.75 -37.31 52.64
C LYS A 9 -46.25 -37.06 52.67
N SER A 10 -45.74 -36.47 51.58
CA SER A 10 -44.39 -35.90 51.42
C SER A 10 -43.34 -36.80 50.73
N ASN A 11 -43.34 -36.80 49.39
CA ASN A 11 -42.11 -37.06 48.62
C ASN A 11 -42.11 -36.46 47.20
N LYS A 12 -43.29 -36.21 46.60
CA LYS A 12 -43.40 -35.62 45.24
C LYS A 12 -42.82 -34.20 45.11
N PHE A 13 -42.86 -33.39 46.17
CA PHE A 13 -42.34 -32.02 46.13
C PHE A 13 -40.81 -31.95 46.20
N LYS A 14 -40.15 -32.96 46.78
CA LYS A 14 -38.69 -33.03 46.83
C LYS A 14 -38.12 -33.42 45.47
N THR A 15 -38.69 -34.46 44.84
CA THR A 15 -38.26 -34.91 43.51
C THR A 15 -38.45 -33.84 42.42
N LEU A 16 -39.52 -33.05 42.50
CA LEU A 16 -39.74 -31.93 41.59
C LEU A 16 -38.71 -30.81 41.75
N LYS A 17 -38.29 -30.50 42.98
CA LYS A 17 -37.24 -29.50 43.25
C LYS A 17 -35.88 -29.94 42.73
N TYR A 18 -35.52 -31.21 42.90
CA TYR A 18 -34.25 -31.76 42.37
C TYR A 18 -34.24 -31.82 40.84
N ALA A 19 -35.38 -32.11 40.21
CA ALA A 19 -35.52 -32.05 38.76
C ALA A 19 -35.32 -30.63 38.21
N CYS A 20 -35.97 -29.62 38.81
CA CYS A 20 -35.75 -28.22 38.43
C CYS A 20 -34.31 -27.75 38.66
N LEU A 21 -33.66 -28.20 39.74
CA LEU A 21 -32.26 -27.87 40.03
C LEU A 21 -31.30 -28.47 39.00
N SER A 22 -31.55 -29.71 38.55
CA SER A 22 -30.73 -30.36 37.51
C SER A 22 -30.79 -29.64 36.15
N ILE A 23 -31.94 -29.08 35.78
CA ILE A 23 -32.12 -28.36 34.51
C ILE A 23 -31.33 -27.05 34.50
N LEU A 24 -31.27 -26.35 35.64
CA LEU A 24 -30.49 -25.10 35.77
C LEU A 24 -28.98 -25.33 35.64
N ILE A 25 -28.48 -26.49 36.10
CA ILE A 25 -27.05 -26.83 36.00
C ILE A 25 -26.66 -27.09 34.54
N VAL A 26 -27.50 -27.77 33.75
CA VAL A 26 -27.22 -28.08 32.33
C VAL A 26 -27.18 -26.82 31.46
N MET A 27 -27.97 -25.79 31.78
CA MET A 27 -27.99 -24.53 31.02
C MET A 27 -26.69 -23.71 31.17
N SER A 28 -25.93 -23.90 32.25
CA SER A 28 -24.64 -23.22 32.45
C SER A 28 -23.50 -23.78 31.56
N MET A 29 -23.70 -24.94 30.93
CA MET A 29 -22.70 -25.60 30.07
C MET A 29 -22.81 -25.22 28.59
N ILE A 30 -23.79 -24.39 28.19
CA ILE A 30 -23.85 -23.84 26.83
C ILE A 30 -22.89 -22.64 26.76
N GLY A 31 -21.61 -22.94 26.93
CA GLY A 31 -20.51 -22.02 26.76
C GLY A 31 -20.31 -21.69 25.29
N PHE A 32 -20.32 -20.39 25.00
CA PHE A 32 -19.80 -19.72 23.81
C PHE A 32 -19.28 -20.63 22.69
N SER A 33 -20.15 -20.98 21.75
CA SER A 33 -19.70 -21.20 20.38
C SER A 33 -19.34 -19.83 19.81
N GLN A 34 -18.12 -19.36 20.10
CA GLN A 34 -17.54 -18.27 19.33
C GLN A 34 -17.35 -18.83 17.93
N SER A 35 -18.30 -18.57 17.03
CA SER A 35 -18.06 -18.70 15.58
C SER A 35 -16.76 -17.97 15.30
N GLU A 36 -15.82 -18.61 14.61
CA GLU A 36 -14.50 -18.06 14.32
C GLU A 36 -14.59 -16.56 14.05
N HIS A 37 -14.25 -15.73 15.04
CA HIS A 37 -14.00 -14.33 14.78
C HIS A 37 -12.64 -14.36 14.11
N LYS A 38 -12.65 -14.54 12.78
CA LYS A 38 -11.48 -14.26 11.94
C LYS A 38 -10.97 -12.93 12.43
N SER A 39 -9.75 -12.97 12.96
CA SER A 39 -9.13 -11.79 13.53
C SER A 39 -9.29 -10.68 12.49
N LYS A 40 -9.66 -9.48 12.91
CA LYS A 40 -9.69 -8.30 12.02
C LYS A 40 -8.30 -7.97 11.40
N TYR A 41 -7.31 -8.80 11.72
CA TYR A 41 -5.90 -8.74 11.36
C TYR A 41 -5.46 -9.78 10.32
N ASP A 42 -6.27 -10.81 10.01
CA ASP A 42 -6.07 -11.65 8.81
C ASP A 42 -6.75 -11.03 7.59
N ARG A 43 -6.61 -9.71 7.42
CA ARG A 43 -6.68 -9.19 6.06
C ARG A 43 -5.40 -9.69 5.38
N PRO A 44 -5.47 -10.37 4.22
CA PRO A 44 -4.27 -10.47 3.41
C PRO A 44 -3.72 -9.06 3.32
N ILE A 45 -2.44 -8.86 3.65
CA ILE A 45 -1.78 -7.58 3.44
C ILE A 45 -2.16 -7.23 2.01
N ALA A 46 -3.00 -6.20 1.85
CA ALA A 46 -3.49 -5.82 0.55
C ALA A 46 -2.22 -5.60 -0.26
N GLU A 47 -2.03 -6.44 -1.28
CA GLU A 47 -0.82 -6.44 -2.09
C GLU A 47 -0.67 -5.00 -2.57
N ILE A 48 0.38 -4.31 -2.09
CA ILE A 48 0.55 -2.89 -2.36
C ILE A 48 0.90 -2.82 -3.84
N GLU A 49 -0.10 -2.51 -4.66
CA GLU A 49 0.04 -2.38 -6.09
C GLU A 49 0.67 -1.02 -6.38
N TYR A 50 1.97 -1.03 -6.69
CA TYR A 50 2.69 0.19 -7.04
C TYR A 50 2.33 0.61 -8.48
N HIS A 51 1.43 1.58 -8.62
CA HIS A 51 0.98 1.99 -9.95
C HIS A 51 2.00 2.81 -10.75
N THR A 52 2.75 3.71 -10.13
CA THR A 52 3.62 4.63 -10.88
C THR A 52 4.84 5.06 -10.09
N LEU A 53 6.00 4.98 -10.71
CA LEU A 53 7.23 5.62 -10.23
C LEU A 53 7.45 6.91 -11.02
N ASN A 54 7.54 8.04 -10.32
CA ASN A 54 7.84 9.34 -10.92
C ASN A 54 9.25 9.79 -10.51
N ILE A 55 10.11 10.01 -11.50
CA ILE A 55 11.49 10.45 -11.33
C ILE A 55 11.57 11.89 -11.82
N VAL A 56 11.87 12.82 -10.91
CA VAL A 56 12.00 14.25 -11.25
C VAL A 56 13.45 14.67 -11.00
N VAL A 57 14.11 15.15 -12.04
CA VAL A 57 15.47 15.69 -11.99
C VAL A 57 15.41 17.17 -12.32
N THR A 58 15.95 18.01 -11.43
CA THR A 58 16.01 19.45 -11.64
C THR A 58 17.46 19.87 -11.74
N VAL A 59 17.80 20.62 -12.78
CA VAL A 59 19.17 21.09 -13.04
C VAL A 59 19.17 22.58 -13.31
N ASP A 60 20.18 23.28 -12.82
CA ASP A 60 20.36 24.73 -12.97
C ASP A 60 21.45 25.07 -14.01
N SER A 61 22.23 24.10 -14.48
CA SER A 61 23.33 24.34 -15.43
C SER A 61 23.62 23.14 -16.36
N LEU A 62 24.36 23.40 -17.45
CA LEU A 62 24.85 22.35 -18.36
C LEU A 62 25.78 21.37 -17.64
N GLN A 63 26.63 21.88 -16.75
CA GLN A 63 27.61 21.06 -16.04
C GLN A 63 26.91 20.08 -15.09
N GLU A 64 25.89 20.58 -14.38
CA GLU A 64 25.02 19.78 -13.51
C GLU A 64 24.21 18.75 -14.31
N LEU A 65 23.64 19.12 -15.46
CA LEU A 65 22.98 18.18 -16.36
C LEU A 65 23.90 17.03 -16.80
N GLN A 66 25.17 17.33 -17.06
CA GLN A 66 26.14 16.31 -17.46
C GLN A 66 26.55 15.40 -16.31
N SER A 67 26.65 15.93 -15.09
CA SER A 67 27.05 15.17 -13.90
C SER A 67 25.92 14.42 -13.21
N GLU A 68 24.69 14.95 -13.23
CA GLU A 68 23.55 14.34 -12.51
C GLU A 68 22.74 13.38 -13.37
N LEU A 69 22.67 13.59 -14.69
CA LEU A 69 21.91 12.74 -15.59
C LEU A 69 22.81 11.66 -16.22
N ILE A 70 23.28 10.71 -15.42
CA ILE A 70 24.11 9.57 -15.86
C ILE A 70 23.19 8.42 -16.25
N LEU A 71 23.20 8.04 -17.54
CA LEU A 71 22.28 7.00 -18.06
C LEU A 71 22.47 5.64 -17.38
N THR A 72 23.70 5.31 -16.96
CA THR A 72 24.01 4.06 -16.26
C THR A 72 23.29 3.94 -14.92
N ASP A 73 23.02 5.05 -14.24
CA ASP A 73 22.30 5.05 -12.96
C ASP A 73 20.82 4.70 -13.16
N PHE A 74 20.27 5.00 -14.35
CA PHE A 74 18.91 4.61 -14.72
C PHE A 74 18.78 3.10 -14.96
N ASP A 75 19.85 2.41 -15.37
CA ASP A 75 19.77 0.95 -15.55
C ASP A 75 19.46 0.23 -14.24
N VAL A 76 20.06 0.69 -13.14
CA VAL A 76 19.83 0.18 -11.78
C VAL A 76 18.45 0.57 -11.28
N LEU A 77 18.09 1.86 -11.40
CA LEU A 77 16.76 2.37 -11.03
C LEU A 77 15.63 1.61 -11.74
N LEU A 78 15.81 1.25 -13.01
CA LEU A 78 14.81 0.53 -13.80
C LEU A 78 14.69 -0.95 -13.44
N GLU A 79 15.72 -1.57 -12.86
CA GLU A 79 15.59 -2.91 -12.29
C GLU A 79 14.71 -2.91 -11.04
N GLU A 80 14.89 -1.92 -10.17
CA GLU A 80 14.06 -1.73 -8.98
C GLU A 80 12.63 -1.29 -9.35
N ALA A 81 12.50 -0.54 -10.46
CA ALA A 81 11.21 -0.07 -10.94
C ALA A 81 10.32 -1.17 -11.52
N LYS A 82 10.79 -2.42 -11.70
CA LYS A 82 9.97 -3.54 -12.20
C LYS A 82 8.74 -3.83 -11.33
N ALA A 83 8.77 -3.44 -10.06
CA ALA A 83 7.62 -3.55 -9.16
C ALA A 83 6.49 -2.56 -9.50
N TYR A 84 6.74 -1.56 -10.36
CA TYR A 84 5.79 -0.54 -10.75
C TYR A 84 5.18 -0.84 -12.13
N GLN A 85 3.97 -0.36 -12.39
CA GLN A 85 3.33 -0.52 -13.71
C GLN A 85 3.77 0.56 -14.71
N ASN A 86 3.90 1.80 -14.22
CA ASN A 86 4.22 2.95 -15.05
C ASN A 86 5.46 3.68 -14.53
N LEU A 87 6.18 4.27 -15.47
CA LEU A 87 7.33 5.13 -15.24
C LEU A 87 7.04 6.51 -15.80
N SER A 88 7.35 7.53 -15.01
CA SER A 88 7.43 8.90 -15.48
C SER A 88 8.80 9.46 -15.18
N PHE A 89 9.38 10.15 -16.15
CA PHE A 89 10.61 10.91 -16.00
C PHE A 89 10.36 12.36 -16.39
N GLU A 90 10.76 13.27 -15.52
CA GLU A 90 10.65 14.70 -15.71
C GLU A 90 12.02 15.35 -15.52
N LEU A 91 12.49 16.10 -16.51
CA LEU A 91 13.69 16.93 -16.42
C LEU A 91 13.28 18.40 -16.43
N VAL A 92 13.60 19.09 -15.34
CA VAL A 92 13.38 20.53 -15.18
C VAL A 92 14.72 21.24 -15.38
N CYS A 93 14.84 21.98 -16.47
CA CYS A 93 16.03 22.76 -16.81
C CYS A 93 15.80 24.23 -16.48
N ASN A 94 16.44 24.74 -15.44
CA ASN A 94 16.38 26.14 -15.05
C ASN A 94 17.53 26.93 -15.67
N VAL A 95 17.28 28.20 -15.99
CA VAL A 95 18.33 29.19 -16.23
C VAL A 95 18.00 30.50 -15.53
N LYS A 96 18.98 30.96 -14.76
CA LYS A 96 19.00 32.27 -14.10
C LYS A 96 19.52 33.30 -15.11
N GLY A 97 18.70 34.27 -15.47
CA GLY A 97 19.12 35.37 -16.34
C GLY A 97 20.04 36.35 -15.62
N LEU A 98 20.98 36.96 -16.35
CA LEU A 98 21.89 37.99 -15.85
C LEU A 98 21.19 39.34 -15.55
N SER A 99 19.96 39.57 -16.05
CA SER A 99 19.19 40.79 -15.81
C SER A 99 17.98 40.53 -14.90
N LYS A 100 18.02 41.15 -13.71
CA LYS A 100 16.89 41.38 -12.77
C LYS A 100 15.78 40.32 -12.76
N GLY A 101 16.05 39.20 -12.08
CA GLY A 101 15.00 38.35 -11.48
C GLY A 101 14.21 37.42 -12.40
N TYR A 102 14.50 37.37 -13.71
CA TYR A 102 13.84 36.41 -14.60
C TYR A 102 14.54 35.05 -14.58
N THR A 103 13.84 34.05 -14.04
CA THR A 103 14.16 32.62 -14.19
C THR A 103 13.37 32.07 -15.37
N LYS A 104 14.07 31.52 -16.38
CA LYS A 104 13.44 30.74 -17.45
C LYS A 104 13.62 29.25 -17.12
N SER A 105 12.53 28.50 -17.05
CA SER A 105 12.58 27.04 -16.90
C SER A 105 11.98 26.36 -18.14
N VAL A 106 12.50 25.18 -18.46
CA VAL A 106 11.92 24.26 -19.43
C VAL A 106 11.77 22.91 -18.76
N THR A 107 10.55 22.38 -18.79
CA THR A 107 10.24 21.05 -18.28
C THR A 107 9.99 20.11 -19.45
N LEU A 108 10.66 18.97 -19.43
CA LEU A 108 10.51 17.92 -20.44
C LEU A 108 10.08 16.64 -19.73
N LYS A 109 8.97 16.03 -20.17
CA LYS A 109 8.36 14.86 -19.52
C LYS A 109 8.25 13.68 -20.48
N ILE A 110 8.53 12.48 -19.96
CA ILE A 110 8.29 11.19 -20.63
C ILE A 110 7.44 10.32 -19.69
N GLU A 111 6.51 9.60 -20.28
CA GLU A 111 5.71 8.57 -19.61
C GLU A 111 5.79 7.28 -20.42
N SER A 112 5.94 6.14 -19.74
CA SER A 112 6.02 4.82 -20.37
C SER A 112 5.62 3.72 -19.40
N THR A 113 5.28 2.54 -19.90
CA THR A 113 5.10 1.34 -19.08
C THR A 113 6.46 0.71 -18.75
N THR A 114 6.55 -0.01 -17.65
CA THR A 114 7.80 -0.67 -17.21
C THR A 114 8.26 -1.82 -18.12
N GLU A 115 7.36 -2.34 -18.96
CA GLU A 115 7.67 -3.41 -19.92
C GLU A 115 8.67 -2.99 -21.00
N ASN A 116 8.86 -1.68 -21.23
CA ASN A 116 9.65 -1.18 -22.36
C ASN A 116 10.87 -0.36 -21.92
N LYS A 117 11.74 -0.99 -21.11
CA LYS A 117 12.95 -0.39 -20.52
C LYS A 117 13.85 0.29 -21.55
N ASP A 118 14.20 -0.40 -22.63
CA ASP A 118 15.09 0.11 -23.67
C ASP A 118 14.50 1.33 -24.37
N TYR A 119 13.19 1.30 -24.63
CA TYR A 119 12.48 2.44 -25.19
C TYR A 119 12.53 3.63 -24.24
N PHE A 120 12.26 3.42 -22.95
CA PHE A 120 12.30 4.49 -21.94
C PHE A 120 13.69 5.13 -21.83
N LEU A 121 14.76 4.32 -21.74
CA LEU A 121 16.15 4.80 -21.73
C LEU A 121 16.51 5.58 -22.99
N SER A 122 16.10 5.10 -24.17
CA SER A 122 16.34 5.81 -25.43
C SER A 122 15.68 7.20 -25.45
N ARG A 123 14.51 7.34 -24.80
CA ARG A 123 13.77 8.60 -24.70
C ARG A 123 14.46 9.55 -23.71
N ILE A 124 14.93 9.05 -22.57
CA ILE A 124 15.73 9.85 -21.61
C ILE A 124 16.99 10.37 -22.30
N LYS A 125 17.69 9.54 -23.10
CA LYS A 125 18.85 9.98 -23.87
C LYS A 125 18.52 11.13 -24.83
N LYS A 126 17.45 11.00 -25.62
CA LYS A 126 17.00 12.08 -26.53
C LYS A 126 16.65 13.36 -25.76
N LEU A 127 16.03 13.21 -24.60
CA LEU A 127 15.64 14.33 -23.76
C LEU A 127 16.88 15.05 -23.19
N LYS A 128 17.91 14.28 -22.79
CA LYS A 128 19.23 14.82 -22.43
C LYS A 128 19.85 15.64 -23.57
N GLU A 129 19.81 15.14 -24.81
CA GLU A 129 20.31 15.88 -25.98
C GLU A 129 19.54 17.20 -26.21
N VAL A 130 18.21 17.19 -26.06
CA VAL A 130 17.39 18.40 -26.14
C VAL A 130 17.74 19.39 -25.02
N ALA A 131 17.95 18.90 -23.80
CA ALA A 131 18.34 19.73 -22.66
C ALA A 131 19.75 20.33 -22.83
N ILE A 132 20.72 19.57 -23.36
CA ILE A 132 22.04 20.09 -23.72
C ILE A 132 21.88 21.23 -24.74
N ASN A 133 21.05 21.04 -25.78
CA ASN A 133 20.78 22.07 -26.76
C ASN A 133 20.14 23.31 -26.12
N TYR A 134 19.22 23.15 -25.18
CA TYR A 134 18.60 24.24 -24.44
C TYR A 134 19.62 25.09 -23.68
N TYR A 135 20.60 24.46 -23.02
CA TYR A 135 21.67 25.19 -22.32
C TYR A 135 22.71 25.80 -23.28
N THR A 136 23.01 25.13 -24.38
CA THR A 136 24.05 25.57 -25.34
C THR A 136 23.56 26.72 -26.23
N HIS A 137 22.27 26.74 -26.59
CA HIS A 137 21.67 27.76 -27.45
C HIS A 137 20.94 28.86 -26.66
N LYS A 138 21.24 29.00 -25.36
CA LYS A 138 20.96 30.22 -24.57
C LYS A 138 21.83 31.38 -25.09
N ASN A 139 21.57 31.83 -26.32
CA ASN A 139 21.92 33.16 -26.83
C ASN A 139 20.71 34.08 -26.63
#